data_AF-A0A7J8R6Z5-F1
#
_entry.id   AF-A0A7J8R6Z5-F1
#
_cell.length_a   1.000
_cell.length_b   1.000
_cell.length_c   1.000
_cell.angle_alpha   90.00
_cell.angle_beta   90.00
_cell.angle_gamma   90.00
#
_symmetry.space_group_name_H-M   'P 1'
#
loop_
_entity.id
_entity.type
_entity.pdbx_description
1 polymer ?
#
loop_
_entity_poly.entity_id
_entity_poly.type
_entity_poly.pdbx_seq_one_letter_code
_entity_poly.pdbx_strand_id
1 'polypeptide(L)'
;MKLLEEYESGGVVAEACQCIRDLGMPFFNHEVVKKALVMAMEKKNDRMLDLLQVCFNEGLITINQMTKGFTRVKDGLDDLALDFPNAKDKFSFYTEYAQKNGWLLPSFGSSATEALPTAAAS
;
A
#
# COMPACT_ATOMS: atom_id res chain seq x y z
N MET A 1 -12.22 -9.99 -1.05
CA MET A 1 -11.65 -9.60 -2.37
C MET A 1 -10.96 -10.86 -2.87
N LYS A 2 -11.72 -11.72 -3.55
CA LYS A 2 -11.45 -13.17 -3.61
C LYS A 2 -10.04 -13.51 -4.14
N LEU A 3 -9.55 -12.74 -5.11
CA LEU A 3 -8.22 -12.94 -5.70
C LEU A 3 -7.07 -12.85 -4.68
N LEU A 4 -7.16 -11.95 -3.69
CA LEU A 4 -6.09 -11.78 -2.69
C LEU A 4 -6.09 -12.94 -1.71
N GLU A 5 -7.28 -13.44 -1.37
CA GLU A 5 -7.46 -14.61 -0.51
C GLU A 5 -6.97 -15.90 -1.19
N GLU A 6 -7.24 -16.04 -2.50
CA GLU A 6 -6.75 -17.15 -3.33
C GLU A 6 -5.23 -17.12 -3.48
N TYR A 7 -4.66 -15.95 -3.80
CA TYR A 7 -3.20 -15.79 -3.87
C TYR A 7 -2.53 -16.10 -2.53
N GLU A 8 -3.10 -15.63 -1.42
CA GLU A 8 -2.56 -15.90 -0.09
C GLU A 8 -2.58 -17.40 0.24
N SER A 9 -3.65 -18.10 -0.13
CA SER A 9 -3.82 -19.54 0.12
C SER A 9 -2.94 -20.44 -0.77
N GLY A 10 -2.05 -19.86 -1.58
CA GLY A 10 -1.13 -20.60 -2.45
C GLY A 10 -1.25 -20.30 -3.93
N GLY A 11 -2.12 -19.36 -4.34
CA GLY A 11 -2.28 -18.96 -5.74
C GLY A 11 -1.03 -18.33 -6.36
N VAL A 12 -1.08 -18.15 -7.68
CA VAL A 12 0.06 -17.68 -8.48
C VAL A 12 -0.03 -16.18 -8.71
N VAL A 13 1.11 -15.48 -8.67
CA VAL A 13 1.18 -14.02 -8.86
C VAL A 13 0.55 -13.59 -10.19
N ALA A 14 0.86 -14.31 -11.28
CA ALA A 14 0.35 -14.00 -12.61
C ALA A 14 -1.19 -14.00 -12.69
N GLU A 15 -1.84 -14.95 -12.01
CA GLU A 15 -3.31 -15.03 -11.98
C GLU A 15 -3.91 -13.88 -11.20
N ALA A 16 -3.30 -13.51 -10.06
CA ALA A 16 -3.74 -12.35 -9.29
C ALA A 16 -3.56 -11.04 -10.06
N CYS A 17 -2.42 -10.86 -10.74
CA CYS A 17 -2.17 -9.71 -11.62
C CYS A 17 -3.18 -9.65 -12.77
N GLN A 18 -3.49 -10.80 -13.39
CA GLN A 18 -4.49 -10.88 -14.45
C GLN A 18 -5.89 -10.51 -13.91
N CYS A 19 -6.28 -11.01 -12.75
CA CYS A 19 -7.54 -10.61 -12.12
C CYS A 19 -7.61 -9.10 -11.87
N ILE A 20 -6.52 -8.48 -11.40
CA ILE A 20 -6.46 -7.02 -11.19
C ILE A 20 -6.61 -6.26 -12.52
N ARG A 21 -6.03 -6.76 -13.62
CA ARG A 21 -6.23 -6.21 -14.97
C ARG A 21 -7.71 -6.30 -15.38
N ASP A 22 -8.29 -7.48 -15.20
CA ASP A 22 -9.64 -7.81 -15.65
C ASP A 22 -10.74 -7.10 -14.85
N LEU A 23 -10.44 -6.67 -13.60
CA LEU A 23 -11.33 -5.81 -12.84
C LEU A 23 -11.66 -4.51 -13.60
N GLY A 24 -10.78 -4.05 -14.51
CA GLY A 24 -11.05 -2.88 -15.35
C GLY A 24 -11.26 -1.58 -14.57
N MET A 25 -10.81 -1.53 -13.31
CA MET A 25 -11.07 -0.45 -12.36
C MET A 25 -9.76 0.19 -11.84
N PRO A 26 -8.90 0.74 -12.71
CA PRO A 26 -7.57 1.23 -12.32
C PRO A 26 -7.61 2.36 -11.28
N PHE A 27 -8.72 3.11 -11.23
CA PHE A 27 -8.93 4.17 -10.23
C PHE A 27 -9.10 3.62 -8.81
N PHE A 28 -9.52 2.36 -8.66
CA PHE A 28 -9.75 1.68 -7.38
C PHE A 28 -8.57 0.77 -6.97
N ASN A 29 -7.46 0.78 -7.71
CA ASN A 29 -6.31 -0.07 -7.40
C ASN A 29 -5.70 0.21 -6.02
N HIS A 30 -5.84 1.42 -5.48
CA HIS A 30 -5.47 1.74 -4.11
C HIS A 30 -6.24 0.92 -3.06
N GLU A 31 -7.45 0.44 -3.35
CA GLU A 31 -8.18 -0.48 -2.47
C GLU A 31 -7.55 -1.88 -2.49
N VAL A 32 -7.01 -2.32 -3.64
CA VAL A 32 -6.19 -3.54 -3.73
C VAL A 32 -4.96 -3.40 -2.83
N VAL A 33 -4.25 -2.27 -2.92
CA VAL A 33 -3.07 -1.96 -2.09
C VAL A 33 -3.42 -1.99 -0.61
N LYS A 34 -4.47 -1.26 -0.21
CA LYS A 34 -4.93 -1.23 1.19
C LYS A 34 -5.23 -2.64 1.70
N LYS A 35 -6.04 -3.41 0.95
CA LYS A 35 -6.46 -4.75 1.35
C LYS A 35 -5.27 -5.71 1.44
N ALA A 36 -4.35 -5.66 0.49
CA ALA A 36 -3.14 -6.47 0.48
C ALA A 36 -2.24 -6.17 1.69
N LEU A 37 -2.04 -4.90 2.04
CA LEU A 37 -1.27 -4.50 3.22
C LEU A 37 -1.91 -4.99 4.52
N VAL A 38 -3.23 -4.81 4.68
CA VAL A 38 -3.96 -5.29 5.86
C VAL A 38 -3.86 -6.81 5.98
N MET A 39 -4.04 -7.55 4.88
CA MET A 39 -3.87 -9.00 4.89
C MET A 39 -2.44 -9.44 5.24
N ALA A 40 -1.43 -8.70 4.80
CA ALA A 40 -0.03 -8.96 5.16
C ALA A 40 0.21 -8.79 6.66
N MET A 41 -0.37 -7.75 7.26
CA MET A 41 -0.32 -7.48 8.70
C MET A 41 -1.01 -8.59 9.51
N GLU A 42 -2.24 -8.95 9.11
CA GLU A 42 -3.08 -9.96 9.76
C GLU A 42 -2.41 -11.34 9.76
N LYS A 43 -1.99 -11.81 8.59
CA LYS A 43 -1.48 -13.17 8.40
C LYS A 43 0.02 -13.29 8.64
N LYS A 44 0.69 -12.18 9.00
CA LYS A 44 2.15 -12.07 9.15
C LYS A 44 2.91 -12.64 7.95
N ASN A 45 2.31 -12.50 6.76
CA ASN A 45 2.78 -13.10 5.52
C ASN A 45 3.07 -12.01 4.51
N ASP A 46 4.35 -11.82 4.22
CA ASP A 46 4.82 -10.74 3.37
C ASP A 46 4.65 -11.03 1.86
N ARG A 47 4.09 -12.19 1.47
CA ARG A 47 3.77 -12.54 0.07
C ARG A 47 2.90 -11.49 -0.62
N MET A 48 2.05 -10.78 0.12
CA MET A 48 1.26 -9.67 -0.43
C MET A 48 2.14 -8.54 -0.98
N LEU A 49 3.32 -8.30 -0.39
CA LEU A 49 4.28 -7.34 -0.92
C LEU A 49 4.85 -7.80 -2.26
N ASP A 50 5.10 -9.10 -2.45
CA ASP A 50 5.59 -9.64 -3.72
C ASP A 50 4.59 -9.40 -4.85
N LEU A 51 3.29 -9.63 -4.58
CA LEU A 51 2.22 -9.32 -5.54
C LEU A 51 2.19 -7.84 -5.89
N LEU A 52 2.26 -6.97 -4.88
CA LEU A 52 2.29 -5.51 -5.08
C LEU A 52 3.52 -5.07 -5.88
N GLN A 53 4.68 -5.70 -5.65
CA GLN A 53 5.91 -5.41 -6.40
C GLN A 53 5.76 -5.74 -7.88
N VAL A 54 5.20 -6.91 -8.20
CA VAL A 54 4.98 -7.31 -9.59
C VAL A 54 3.96 -6.39 -10.25
N CYS A 55 2.85 -6.10 -9.58
CA CYS A 55 1.85 -5.16 -10.09
C CYS A 55 2.42 -3.75 -10.33
N PHE A 56 3.33 -3.29 -9.47
CA PHE A 56 4.02 -2.01 -9.63
C PHE A 56 4.97 -2.02 -10.83
N ASN A 57 5.81 -3.05 -10.94
CA ASN A 57 6.76 -3.19 -12.04
C ASN A 57 6.08 -3.30 -13.40
N GLU A 58 4.89 -3.93 -13.46
CA GLU A 58 4.08 -4.04 -14.67
C GLU A 58 3.27 -2.76 -14.98
N GLY A 59 3.33 -1.74 -14.13
CA GLY A 59 2.56 -0.51 -14.27
C GLY A 59 1.06 -0.65 -13.99
N LEU A 60 0.62 -1.81 -13.46
CA LEU A 60 -0.77 -2.04 -13.07
C LEU A 60 -1.20 -1.17 -11.91
N ILE A 61 -0.32 -1.06 -10.91
CA ILE A 61 -0.54 -0.20 -9.76
C ILE A 61 0.52 0.89 -9.82
N THR A 62 0.08 2.11 -10.07
CA THR A 62 0.98 3.26 -10.16
C THR A 62 1.43 3.74 -8.79
N ILE A 63 2.50 4.54 -8.75
CA ILE A 63 2.98 5.20 -7.52
C ILE A 63 1.88 6.00 -6.80
N ASN A 64 0.96 6.61 -7.55
CA ASN A 64 -0.18 7.35 -6.99
C ASN A 64 -1.19 6.40 -6.31
N GLN A 65 -1.43 5.22 -6.89
CA GLN A 65 -2.31 4.21 -6.29
C GLN A 65 -1.64 3.56 -5.07
N MET A 66 -0.33 3.30 -5.12
CA MET A 66 0.45 2.87 -3.95
C MET A 66 0.34 3.89 -2.82
N THR A 67 0.67 5.16 -3.10
CA THR A 67 0.61 6.25 -2.12
C THR A 67 -0.78 6.37 -1.49
N LYS A 68 -1.84 6.38 -2.30
CA LYS A 68 -3.21 6.42 -1.80
C LYS A 68 -3.54 5.21 -0.92
N GLY A 69 -3.14 4.00 -1.32
CA GLY A 69 -3.37 2.79 -0.55
C GLY A 69 -2.69 2.85 0.82
N PHE A 70 -1.42 3.25 0.87
CA PHE A 70 -0.67 3.43 2.11
C PHE A 70 -1.26 4.52 3.00
N THR A 71 -1.68 5.66 2.43
CA THR A 71 -2.38 6.71 3.19
C THR A 71 -3.65 6.17 3.85
N ARG A 72 -4.47 5.39 3.12
CA ARG A 72 -5.70 4.83 3.69
C ARG A 72 -5.46 3.79 4.78
N VAL A 73 -4.34 3.08 4.73
CA VAL A 73 -3.93 2.19 5.84
C VAL A 73 -3.48 3.03 7.03
N LYS A 74 -2.67 4.08 6.81
CA LYS A 74 -2.23 5.02 7.85
C LYS A 74 -3.42 5.64 8.58
N ASP A 75 -4.42 6.12 7.84
CA ASP A 75 -5.60 6.79 8.39
C ASP A 75 -6.45 5.88 9.29
N GLY A 76 -6.44 4.56 9.02
CA GLY A 76 -7.13 3.54 9.84
C GLY A 76 -6.19 2.74 10.74
N LEU A 77 -4.94 3.17 10.92
CA LEU A 77 -3.91 2.36 11.59
C LEU A 77 -4.18 2.20 13.08
N ASP A 78 -4.75 3.22 13.73
CA ASP A 78 -5.11 3.15 15.15
C ASP A 78 -6.23 2.13 15.39
N ASP A 79 -7.23 2.08 14.51
CA ASP A 79 -8.30 1.06 14.56
C ASP A 79 -7.73 -0.34 14.33
N LEU A 80 -6.87 -0.50 13.32
CA LEU A 80 -6.17 -1.78 13.05
C LEU A 80 -5.32 -2.23 14.24
N ALA A 81 -4.74 -1.30 15.01
CA ALA A 81 -3.94 -1.63 16.19
C ALA A 81 -4.79 -2.14 17.37
N LEU A 82 -6.12 -1.90 17.37
CA LEU A 82 -7.04 -2.49 18.35
C LEU A 82 -7.18 -4.00 18.13
N ASP A 83 -7.19 -4.42 16.85
CA ASP A 83 -7.33 -5.84 16.47
C ASP A 83 -5.97 -6.55 16.42
N PHE A 84 -4.91 -5.85 15.99
CA PHE A 84 -3.57 -6.41 15.78
C PHE A 84 -2.53 -5.56 16.52
N PRO A 85 -2.00 -6.00 17.68
CA PRO A 85 -1.13 -5.17 18.51
C PRO A 85 0.16 -4.71 17.80
N ASN A 86 0.60 -5.45 16.78
CA ASN A 86 1.82 -5.14 16.02
C ASN A 86 1.55 -4.37 14.71
N ALA A 87 0.33 -3.86 14.49
CA ALA A 87 -0.05 -3.17 13.24
C ALA A 87 0.88 -1.98 12.95
N LYS A 88 1.20 -1.18 13.97
CA LYS A 88 2.05 0.02 13.84
C LYS A 88 3.49 -0.32 13.43
N ASP A 89 4.08 -1.36 14.04
CA ASP A 89 5.42 -1.83 13.69
C ASP A 89 5.46 -2.37 12.26
N LYS A 90 4.47 -3.19 11.89
CA LYS A 90 4.36 -3.73 10.53
C LYS A 90 4.15 -2.63 9.50
N PHE A 91 3.31 -1.64 9.78
CA PHE A 91 3.11 -0.51 8.87
C PHE A 91 4.39 0.30 8.66
N SER A 92 5.17 0.50 9.72
CA SER A 92 6.46 1.19 9.65
C SER A 92 7.44 0.42 8.75
N PHE A 93 7.57 -0.89 8.97
CA PHE A 93 8.37 -1.77 8.11
C PHE A 93 7.93 -1.75 6.64
N TYR A 94 6.62 -1.80 6.38
CA TYR A 94 6.10 -1.73 5.01
C TYR A 94 6.32 -0.36 4.36
N THR A 95 6.28 0.71 5.13
CA THR A 95 6.57 2.06 4.63
C THR A 95 8.04 2.17 4.19
N GLU A 96 8.97 1.68 5.02
CA GLU A 96 10.40 1.64 4.68
C GLU A 96 10.67 0.77 3.45
N TYR A 97 10.05 -0.42 3.38
CA TYR A 97 10.12 -1.29 2.22
C TYR A 97 9.61 -0.58 0.95
N ALA A 98 8.47 0.09 1.05
CA ALA A 98 7.85 0.77 -0.08
C ALA A 98 8.68 1.97 -0.56
N GLN A 99 9.32 2.72 0.35
CA GLN A 99 10.26 3.78 -0.02
C GLN A 99 11.50 3.23 -0.73
N LYS A 100 12.08 2.15 -0.20
CA LYS A 100 13.26 1.49 -0.80
C LYS A 100 12.99 0.95 -2.21
N ASN A 101 11.77 0.48 -2.47
CA ASN A 101 11.35 -0.06 -3.76
C ASN A 101 10.70 0.99 -4.69
N GLY A 102 10.70 2.27 -4.31
CA GLY A 102 10.18 3.37 -5.13
C GLY A 102 8.66 3.43 -5.25
N TRP A 103 7.92 2.70 -4.42
CA TRP A 103 6.45 2.75 -4.36
C TRP A 103 5.94 4.01 -3.68
N LEU A 104 6.75 4.56 -2.77
CA LEU A 104 6.46 5.79 -2.02
C LEU A 104 7.65 6.75 -2.12
N LEU A 105 7.34 8.03 -2.06
CA LEU A 105 8.37 9.06 -1.91
C LEU A 105 9.00 8.98 -0.51
N PRO A 106 10.29 9.31 -0.36
CA PRO A 106 10.94 9.38 0.95
C PRO A 106 10.25 10.35 1.93
N SER A 107 9.53 11.36 1.42
CA SER A 107 8.75 12.30 2.21
C SER A 107 7.43 11.73 2.73
N PHE A 108 7.02 10.54 2.29
CA PHE A 108 5.79 9.91 2.77
C PHE A 108 5.85 9.70 4.27
N GLY A 109 4.87 10.25 5.00
CA GLY A 109 4.79 10.14 6.47
C GLY A 109 5.56 11.23 7.21
N SER A 110 6.43 12.00 6.56
CA SER A 110 6.93 13.25 7.13
C SER A 110 5.78 14.26 7.15
N SER A 111 5.48 14.80 8.33
CA SER A 111 4.70 16.02 8.44
C SER A 111 5.49 17.13 7.76
N ALA A 112 5.26 17.34 6.48
CA ALA A 112 5.63 18.58 5.83
C ALA A 112 4.77 19.66 6.48
N THR A 113 5.30 20.30 7.52
CA THR A 113 4.87 21.63 7.90
C THR A 113 4.99 22.46 6.63
N GLU A 114 3.85 22.82 6.06
CA GLU A 114 3.71 23.78 4.98
C GLU A 114 4.22 25.13 5.51
N ALA A 115 5.54 25.32 5.48
CA ALA A 115 6.15 26.62 5.70
C ALA A 115 5.90 27.46 4.45
N LEU A 116 4.73 28.10 4.41
CA LEU A 116 4.45 29.19 3.49
C LEU A 116 5.54 30.27 3.63
N PRO A 117 6.26 30.64 2.58
CA PRO A 117 7.06 31.86 2.61
C PRO A 117 6.10 33.04 2.55
N THR A 118 5.90 33.72 3.68
CA THR A 118 5.29 35.06 3.69
C THR A 118 6.21 35.97 2.90
N ALA A 119 5.85 36.25 1.64
CA ALA A 119 6.42 37.31 0.86
C ALA A 119 6.09 38.64 1.55
N ALA A 120 7.08 39.20 2.23
CA ALA A 120 7.08 40.62 2.58
C ALA A 120 7.18 41.41 1.27
N ALA A 121 6.10 42.08 0.90
CA ALA A 121 6.10 43.12 -0.13
C ALA A 121 5.63 44.42 0.54
N SER A 122 6.63 45.29 0.73
CA SER A 122 6.62 46.76 0.77
C SER A 122 5.66 47.50 1.69
#